data_AF-E0D5B4-F1
#
_entry.id   AF-E0D5B4-F1
#
_cell.length_a   1.000
_cell.length_b   1.000
_cell.length_c   1.000
_cell.angle_alpha   90.00
_cell.angle_beta   90.00
_cell.angle_gamma   90.00
#
_symmetry.space_group_name_H-M   'P 1'
#
loop_
_entity.id
_entity.type
_entity.pdbx_description
1 polymer ?
#
loop_
_entity_poly.entity_id
_entity_poly.type
_entity_poly.pdbx_seq_one_letter_code
_entity_poly.pdbx_strand_id
1 'polypeptide(L)' 'DQVEEKLGLKPDKLRATRNVLSEYGNMSSACVLFILDEMRKASAKEGLGSTGEGLDWGVLFGFGPGLTVETVVLHSTPN' A
#
# COMPACT_ATOMS: atom_id res chain seq x y z
N ASP A 1 -9.79 4.31 -6.85
CA ASP A 1 -10.67 5.50 -6.96
C ASP A 1 -11.81 5.47 -5.95
N GLN A 2 -12.78 4.55 -6.01
CA GLN A 2 -13.91 4.55 -5.06
C GLN A 2 -13.51 4.49 -3.57
N VAL A 3 -12.45 3.73 -3.21
CA VAL A 3 -11.95 3.65 -1.83
C VAL A 3 -11.32 4.97 -1.38
N GLU A 4 -10.54 5.61 -2.26
CA GLU A 4 -9.91 6.90 -1.99
C GLU A 4 -10.95 7.99 -1.77
N GLU A 5 -11.97 8.04 -2.63
CA GLU A 5 -13.06 9.01 -2.55
C GLU A 5 -13.90 8.80 -1.28
N LYS A 6 -14.35 7.57 -1.01
CA LYS A 6 -15.21 7.27 0.15
C LYS A 6 -14.53 7.54 1.49
N LEU A 7 -13.20 7.39 1.55
CA LEU A 7 -12.42 7.61 2.77
C LEU A 7 -11.79 9.01 2.83
N GLY A 8 -11.95 9.84 1.78
CA GLY A 8 -11.34 11.17 1.70
C GLY A 8 -9.81 11.12 1.75
N LEU A 9 -9.20 10.07 1.18
CA LEU A 9 -7.74 9.92 1.21
C LEU A 9 -7.08 10.93 0.28
N LYS A 10 -5.89 11.40 0.66
CA LYS A 10 -5.03 12.17 -0.25
C LYS A 10 -4.64 11.28 -1.44
N PRO A 11 -4.51 11.83 -2.66
CA PRO A 11 -4.17 11.06 -3.87
C PRO A 11 -2.90 10.21 -3.74
N ASP A 12 -1.94 10.68 -2.95
CA ASP A 12 -0.66 10.02 -2.75
C ASP A 12 -0.76 8.71 -1.95
N LYS A 13 -1.86 8.50 -1.19
CA LYS A 13 -2.01 7.33 -0.31
C LYS A 13 -2.10 6.00 -1.03
N LEU A 14 -2.50 6.00 -2.30
CA LEU A 14 -2.56 4.79 -3.12
C LEU A 14 -1.47 4.78 -4.20
N ARG A 15 -0.45 5.65 -4.09
CA ARG A 15 0.64 5.76 -5.08
C ARG A 15 1.36 4.42 -5.29
N ALA A 16 1.81 3.77 -4.22
CA ALA A 16 2.48 2.46 -4.33
C ALA A 16 1.57 1.39 -4.95
N THR A 17 0.29 1.36 -4.59
CA THR A 17 -0.72 0.46 -5.19
C THR A 17 -0.90 0.71 -6.68
N ARG A 18 -0.99 1.98 -7.10
CA ARG A 18 -1.14 2.37 -8.50
C ARG A 18 0.11 2.05 -9.31
N ASN A 19 1.30 2.29 -8.77
CA ASN A 19 2.57 1.96 -9.42
C ASN A 19 2.65 0.46 -9.71
N VAL A 20 2.40 -0.39 -8.70
CA VAL A 20 2.43 -1.84 -8.88
C VAL A 20 1.38 -2.30 -9.90
N LEU A 21 0.17 -1.74 -9.86
CA LEU A 21 -0.86 -2.05 -10.84
C LEU A 21 -0.46 -1.63 -12.27
N SER A 22 0.16 -0.47 -12.43
CA SER A 22 0.63 0.03 -13.72
C SER A 22 1.73 -0.84 -14.32
N GLU A 23 2.71 -1.25 -13.51
CA GLU A 23 3.88 -2.00 -13.97
C GLU A 23 3.61 -3.50 -14.12
N TYR A 24 2.81 -4.09 -13.24
CA TYR A 24 2.66 -5.55 -13.13
C TYR A 24 1.22 -6.03 -13.32
N GLY A 25 0.24 -5.13 -13.39
CA GLY A 25 -1.17 -5.51 -13.42
C GLY A 25 -1.62 -6.15 -12.10
N ASN A 26 -2.77 -6.83 -12.16
CA ASN A 26 -3.29 -7.58 -11.02
C ASN A 26 -2.70 -8.99 -10.98
N MET A 27 -1.69 -9.18 -10.13
CA MET A 27 -1.05 -10.46 -9.82
C MET A 27 -1.78 -11.27 -8.72
N SER A 28 -3.07 -11.01 -8.48
CA SER A 28 -3.87 -11.66 -7.44
C SER A 28 -3.25 -11.45 -6.04
N SER A 29 -3.08 -12.51 -5.25
CA SER A 29 -2.56 -12.46 -3.88
C SER A 29 -1.14 -11.88 -3.78
N ALA A 30 -0.32 -11.96 -4.82
CA ALA A 30 1.05 -11.45 -4.79
C ALA A 30 1.12 -9.91 -4.80
N CYS A 31 0.06 -9.22 -5.27
CA CYS A 31 0.02 -7.76 -5.39
C CYS A 31 0.42 -7.06 -4.09
N VAL A 32 -0.14 -7.49 -2.95
CA VAL A 32 0.07 -6.81 -1.68
C VAL A 32 1.53 -6.86 -1.21
N LEU A 33 2.26 -7.94 -1.55
CA LEU A 33 3.68 -8.06 -1.23
C LEU A 33 4.54 -7.11 -2.08
N PHE A 34 4.21 -6.97 -3.36
CA PHE A 34 4.88 -6.03 -4.26
C PHE A 34 4.61 -4.58 -3.86
N ILE A 35 3.39 -4.28 -3.39
CA ILE A 35 3.04 -2.94 -2.91
C ILE A 35 3.85 -2.57 -1.66
N LEU A 36 4.00 -3.49 -0.71
CA LEU A 36 4.84 -3.28 0.47
C LEU A 36 6.31 -3.11 0.09
N ASP A 37 6.80 -3.90 -0.88
CA ASP A 37 8.17 -3.81 -1.37
C ASP A 37 8.46 -2.49 -2.09
N GLU A 38 7.53 -2.02 -2.91
CA GLU A 38 7.60 -0.71 -3.56
C GLU A 38 7.58 0.42 -2.53
N MET A 39 6.65 0.39 -1.57
CA MET A 39 6.50 1.42 -0.53
C MET A 39 7.78 1.58 0.30
N ARG A 40 8.37 0.49 0.80
CA ARG A 40 9.60 0.56 1.61
C ARG A 40 10.79 1.08 0.79
N LYS A 41 10.91 0.67 -0.48
CA LYS A 41 12.01 1.08 -1.37
C LYS A 41 11.89 2.56 -1.74
N ALA A 42 10.68 3.02 -2.06
CA ALA A 42 10.40 4.42 -2.31
C ALA A 42 10.71 5.27 -1.07
N SER A 43 10.27 4.83 0.12
CA SER A 43 10.52 5.54 1.38
C SER A 43 12.01 5.70 1.67
N ALA A 44 12.80 4.64 1.48
CA ALA A 44 14.26 4.70 1.64
C ALA A 44 14.92 5.61 0.60
N LYS A 45 14.49 5.55 -0.67
CA LYS A 45 15.01 6.39 -1.77
C LYS A 45 14.71 7.87 -1.56
N GLU A 46 13.54 8.19 -1.02
CA GLU A 46 13.09 9.55 -0.72
C GLU A 46 13.64 10.07 0.63
N GLY A 47 14.36 9.23 1.40
CA GLY A 47 14.94 9.62 2.69
C GLY A 47 13.90 9.85 3.78
N LEU A 48 12.75 9.16 3.72
CA LEU A 48 11.68 9.30 4.71
C LEU A 48 12.03 8.59 6.02
N GLY A 49 11.46 9.04 7.13
CA GLY A 49 11.79 8.55 8.47
C GLY A 49 11.37 7.12 8.80
N SER A 50 10.56 6.47 7.94
CA SER A 50 10.11 5.09 8.15
C SER A 50 9.86 4.36 6.84
N THR A 51 9.80 3.02 6.90
CA THR A 51 9.43 2.14 5.78
C THR A 51 8.00 2.34 5.29
N GLY A 52 7.16 3.04 6.05
CA GLY A 52 5.75 3.32 5.75
C GLY A 52 5.51 4.76 5.32
N GLU A 53 6.30 5.27 4.38
CA GLU A 53 6.21 6.64 3.87
C GLU A 53 6.38 7.74 4.95
N GLY A 54 7.24 7.48 5.94
CA GLY A 54 7.47 8.41 7.05
C GLY A 54 6.35 8.43 8.11
N LEU A 55 5.43 7.46 8.06
CA LEU A 55 4.35 7.29 9.05
C LEU A 55 4.55 6.01 9.86
N ASP A 56 4.02 5.98 11.07
CA ASP A 56 4.17 4.84 11.98
C ASP A 56 3.15 3.73 11.70
N TRP A 57 1.93 4.09 11.31
CA TRP A 57 0.82 3.15 11.18
C TRP A 57 0.28 3.08 9.75
N GLY A 58 -0.04 1.87 9.31
CA GLY A 58 -0.67 1.60 8.04
C GLY A 58 -1.70 0.47 8.12
N VAL A 59 -2.49 0.33 7.07
CA VAL A 59 -3.45 -0.76 6.90
C VAL A 59 -3.29 -1.38 5.51
N LEU A 60 -3.30 -2.70 5.45
CA LEU A 60 -3.26 -3.48 4.22
C LEU A 60 -4.60 -4.19 4.04
N PHE A 61 -5.18 -4.05 2.85
CA PHE A 61 -6.44 -4.68 2.48
C PHE A 61 -6.25 -5.71 1.36
N GLY A 62 -6.81 -6.90 1.55
CA GLY A 62 -6.99 -7.92 0.52
C GLY A 62 -8.47 -8.12 0.21
N PHE A 63 -8.83 -8.29 -1.07
CA PHE A 63 -10.22 -8.51 -1.51
C PHE A 63 -10.31 -9.79 -2.34
N GLY A 64 -11.22 -10.70 -1.98
CA GLY A 64 -11.35 -12.02 -2.62
C GLY A 64 -12.79 -12.52 -2.81
N PRO A 65 -12.97 -13.70 -3.45
CA PRO A 65 -14.28 -14.27 -3.78
C PRO A 65 -15.25 -14.45 -2.59
N GLY A 66 -16.56 -14.40 -2.86
CA GLY A 66 -17.64 -14.46 -1.85
C GLY A 66 -17.95 -13.13 -1.15
N LEU A 67 -17.18 -12.09 -1.50
CA LEU A 67 -16.86 -10.86 -0.75
C LEU A 67 -16.18 -11.14 0.59
N THR A 68 -14.91 -11.54 0.51
CA THR A 68 -14.00 -11.60 1.65
C THR A 68 -13.12 -10.36 1.65
N VAL A 69 -12.97 -9.73 2.82
CA VAL A 69 -12.01 -8.64 3.06
C VAL A 69 -11.03 -9.10 4.13
N GLU A 70 -9.75 -9.10 3.79
CA GLU A 70 -8.65 -9.28 4.74
C GLU A 70 -8.10 -7.92 5.12
N THR A 71 -7.89 -7.68 6.41
CA THR A 71 -7.39 -6.39 6.92
C THR A 71 -6.27 -6.65 7.92
N VAL A 72 -5.10 -6.08 7.65
CA VAL A 72 -3.92 -6.19 8.51
C VAL A 72 -3.48 -4.80 8.92
N VAL A 73 -3.36 -4.57 10.23
CA VAL A 73 -2.73 -3.36 10.77
C VAL A 73 -1.23 -3.56 10.78
N LEU A 74 -0.50 -2.58 10.27
CA LEU A 74 0.95 -2.59 10.15
C LEU A 74 1.55 -1.46 10.97
N HIS A 75 2.66 -1.75 11.64
CA HIS A 75 3.53 -0.75 12.23
C HIS A 75 4.82 -0.69 11.39
N SER A 76 5.21 0.51 10.95
CA SER A 76 6.42 0.70 10.18
C SER A 76 7.66 0.60 11.06
N THR A 77 8.82 0.55 10.43
CA THR A 77 10.12 0.59 11.11
C THR A 77 10.87 1.83 10.64
N PRO A 78 11.77 2.38 11.46
CA PRO A 78 12.73 3.37 10.98
C PRO A 78 13.51 2.86 9.76
N ASN A 79 13.81 3.76 8.82
CA ASN A 79 14.69 3.47 7.67
C ASN A 79 16.17 3.55 8.05
#